data_AF-A0A9N8LYA9-F1
#
_entry.id   AF-A0A9N8LYA9-F1
#
_cell.length_a   1.000
_cell.length_b   1.000
_cell.length_c   1.000
_cell.angle_alpha   90.00
_cell.angle_beta   90.00
_cell.angle_gamma   90.00
#
_symmetry.space_group_name_H-M   'P 1'
#
loop_
_entity.id
_entity.type
_entity.pdbx_description
1 polymer ?
#
loop_
_entity_poly.entity_id
_entity_poly.type
_entity_poly.pdbx_seq_one_letter_code
_entity_poly.pdbx_strand_id
1 'polypeptide(L)'
;MLAVHTSTSPTNDPAGTPLFAYREGSVLVAMTRTKFLDVMAVLAERAGLEKRTGHSMRIGGCTSLLKKGVPLEKVMLQGRWDSNSWKRYVRDHAEILAPYLVGSENGAEDRA
;
A
#
# COMPACT_ATOMS: atom_id res chain seq x y z
N MET A 1 -5.51 -16.63 0.66
CA MET A 1 -6.07 -15.35 0.16
C MET A 1 -7.19 -15.59 -0.86
N LEU A 2 -6.99 -16.41 -1.91
CA LEU A 2 -8.07 -16.75 -2.86
C LEU A 2 -9.32 -17.37 -2.22
N ALA A 3 -9.16 -18.30 -1.27
CA ALA A 3 -10.29 -18.98 -0.62
C ALA A 3 -11.29 -18.04 0.09
N VAL A 4 -10.80 -16.94 0.66
CA VAL A 4 -11.64 -15.93 1.33
C VAL A 4 -12.37 -15.07 0.29
N HIS A 5 -11.70 -14.72 -0.82
CA HIS A 5 -12.35 -13.98 -1.92
C HIS A 5 -13.46 -14.81 -2.59
N THR A 6 -13.23 -16.10 -2.82
CA THR A 6 -14.24 -17.00 -3.39
C THR A 6 -15.41 -17.29 -2.45
N SER A 7 -15.22 -17.16 -1.12
CA SER A 7 -16.32 -17.31 -0.15
C SER A 7 -17.28 -16.11 -0.13
N THR A 8 -16.80 -14.91 -0.42
CA THR A 8 -17.61 -13.68 -0.46
C THR A 8 -18.20 -13.43 -1.85
N SER A 9 -17.51 -13.86 -2.91
CA SER A 9 -17.95 -13.77 -4.30
C SER A 9 -17.72 -15.10 -5.03
N PRO A 10 -18.56 -16.14 -4.80
CA PRO A 10 -18.37 -17.43 -5.44
C PRO A 10 -18.54 -17.34 -6.96
N THR A 11 -17.65 -17.99 -7.70
CA THR A 11 -17.70 -18.05 -9.15
C THR A 11 -17.55 -19.50 -9.60
N ASN A 12 -18.30 -19.87 -10.64
CA ASN A 12 -18.18 -21.19 -11.27
C ASN A 12 -16.99 -21.25 -12.24
N ASP A 13 -16.37 -20.10 -12.56
CA ASP A 13 -15.15 -19.99 -13.35
C ASP A 13 -14.09 -19.14 -12.62
N PRO A 14 -13.35 -19.71 -11.66
CA PRO A 14 -12.30 -18.99 -10.94
C PRO A 14 -11.14 -18.53 -11.83
N ALA A 15 -10.90 -19.20 -12.96
CA ALA A 15 -9.77 -18.88 -13.84
C ALA A 15 -10.06 -17.64 -14.72
N GLY A 16 -11.31 -17.49 -15.19
CA GLY A 16 -11.75 -16.32 -15.94
C GLY A 16 -12.20 -15.12 -15.08
N THR A 17 -12.41 -15.32 -13.78
CA THR A 17 -12.90 -14.27 -12.88
C THR A 17 -11.75 -13.40 -12.36
N PRO A 18 -11.82 -12.05 -12.51
CA PRO A 18 -10.83 -11.16 -11.91
C PRO A 18 -10.76 -11.29 -10.38
N LEU A 19 -9.55 -11.27 -9.82
CA LEU A 19 -9.33 -11.34 -8.36
C LEU A 19 -10.02 -10.23 -7.58
N PHE A 20 -10.24 -9.08 -8.23
CA PHE A 20 -11.00 -7.97 -7.69
C PHE A 20 -12.29 -7.85 -8.48
N ALA A 21 -13.31 -8.61 -8.07
CA ALA A 21 -14.66 -8.54 -8.62
C ALA A 21 -15.70 -8.37 -7.51
N TYR A 22 -16.81 -7.74 -7.84
CA TYR A 22 -17.97 -7.58 -6.96
C TYR A 22 -19.26 -7.98 -7.69
N ARG A 23 -20.34 -8.23 -6.95
CA ARG A 23 -21.63 -8.56 -7.55
C ARG A 23 -22.47 -7.33 -7.80
N GLU A 24 -23.05 -7.28 -9.00
CA GLU A 24 -24.16 -6.40 -9.35
C GLU A 24 -25.34 -7.30 -9.72
N GLY A 25 -26.23 -7.54 -8.75
CA GLY A 25 -27.26 -8.57 -8.86
C GLY A 25 -26.65 -9.98 -8.95
N SER A 26 -26.95 -10.71 -10.02
CA SER A 26 -26.40 -12.04 -10.30
C SER A 26 -25.07 -12.03 -11.05
N VAL A 27 -24.65 -10.87 -11.57
CA VAL A 27 -23.45 -10.74 -12.42
C VAL A 27 -22.23 -10.38 -11.58
N LEU A 28 -21.09 -11.03 -11.86
CA LEU A 28 -19.79 -10.61 -11.34
C LEU A 28 -19.16 -9.58 -12.27
N VAL A 29 -18.79 -8.43 -11.70
CA VAL A 29 -18.22 -7.30 -12.43
C VAL A 29 -16.81 -7.05 -11.92
N ALA A 30 -15.87 -6.86 -12.84
CA ALA A 30 -14.50 -6.48 -12.51
C ALA A 30 -14.49 -5.11 -11.80
N MET A 31 -13.81 -5.02 -10.66
CA MET A 31 -13.69 -3.76 -9.94
C MET A 31 -12.76 -2.81 -10.70
N THR A 32 -13.32 -1.71 -11.17
CA THR A 32 -12.55 -0.65 -11.82
C THR A 32 -11.94 0.30 -10.80
N ARG A 33 -10.89 1.03 -11.21
CA ARG A 33 -10.28 2.10 -10.41
C ARG A 33 -11.31 3.14 -9.98
N THR A 34 -12.17 3.57 -10.91
CA THR A 34 -13.18 4.61 -10.65
C THR A 34 -14.15 4.15 -9.58
N LYS A 35 -14.74 2.95 -9.73
CA LYS A 35 -15.69 2.40 -8.76
C LYS A 35 -15.07 2.27 -7.37
N PHE A 36 -13.83 1.78 -7.30
CA PHE A 36 -13.10 1.68 -6.04
C PHE A 36 -12.91 3.06 -5.38
N LEU A 37 -12.49 4.07 -6.14
CA LEU A 37 -12.29 5.42 -5.60
C LEU A 37 -13.60 6.10 -5.19
N ASP A 38 -14.69 5.85 -5.90
CA ASP A 38 -16.02 6.37 -5.54
C ASP A 38 -16.47 5.82 -4.19
N VAL A 39 -16.31 4.51 -3.98
CA VAL A 39 -16.61 3.87 -2.68
C VAL A 39 -15.74 4.46 -1.58
N MET A 40 -14.44 4.59 -1.82
CA MET A 40 -13.52 5.19 -0.84
C MET A 40 -13.85 6.64 -0.53
N ALA A 41 -14.32 7.41 -1.51
CA ALA A 41 -14.75 8.80 -1.31
C ALA A 41 -16.00 8.89 -0.42
N VAL A 42 -16.98 8.02 -0.63
CA VAL A 42 -18.19 7.93 0.22
C VAL A 42 -17.81 7.54 1.64
N LEU A 43 -16.90 6.58 1.82
CA LEU A 43 -16.43 6.17 3.15
C LEU A 43 -15.67 7.29 3.85
N ALA A 44 -14.81 8.01 3.12
CA ALA A 44 -14.07 9.15 3.68
C ALA A 44 -15.02 10.24 4.16
N GLU A 45 -16.03 10.59 3.36
CA GLU A 45 -17.05 11.58 3.72
C GLU A 45 -17.81 11.19 5.00
N ARG A 46 -18.27 9.93 5.08
CA ARG A 46 -18.94 9.40 6.29
C ARG A 46 -18.05 9.44 7.53
N ALA A 47 -16.74 9.30 7.35
CA ALA A 47 -15.77 9.36 8.43
C ALA A 47 -15.28 10.79 8.75
N GLY A 48 -15.75 11.82 8.04
CA GLY A 48 -15.25 13.20 8.19
C GLY A 48 -13.81 13.37 7.71
N LEU A 49 -13.35 12.52 6.79
CA LEU A 49 -11.99 12.51 6.25
C LEU A 49 -11.95 13.10 4.84
N GLU A 50 -10.78 13.64 4.46
CA GLU A 50 -10.53 14.07 3.09
C GLU A 50 -10.51 12.89 2.12
N LYS A 51 -11.04 13.14 0.91
CA LYS A 51 -10.96 12.18 -0.21
C LYS A 51 -9.49 11.96 -0.60
N ARG A 52 -9.13 10.69 -0.84
CA ARG A 52 -7.77 10.29 -1.21
C ARG A 52 -7.72 9.64 -2.58
N THR A 53 -6.58 9.75 -3.25
CA THR A 53 -6.35 9.13 -4.57
C THR A 53 -5.64 7.78 -4.41
N GLY A 54 -5.63 6.97 -5.47
CA GLY A 54 -4.81 5.76 -5.50
C GLY A 54 -3.31 6.02 -5.29
N HIS A 55 -2.81 7.20 -5.71
CA HIS A 55 -1.42 7.58 -5.45
C HIS A 55 -1.17 7.81 -3.96
N SER A 56 -2.10 8.44 -3.26
CA SER A 56 -2.05 8.62 -1.80
C SER A 56 -1.97 7.28 -1.06
N MET A 57 -2.67 6.25 -1.55
CA MET A 57 -2.61 4.90 -0.96
C MET A 57 -1.22 4.26 -1.14
N ARG A 58 -0.57 4.46 -2.29
CA ARG A 58 0.81 4.01 -2.50
C ARG A 58 1.81 4.71 -1.59
N ILE A 59 1.64 6.03 -1.36
CA ILE A 59 2.44 6.80 -0.40
C ILE A 59 2.25 6.25 1.02
N GLY A 60 0.99 6.04 1.43
CA GLY A 60 0.65 5.51 2.75
C GLY A 60 1.21 4.11 2.98
N GLY A 61 1.11 3.22 2.00
CA GLY A 61 1.68 1.87 2.06
C GLY A 61 3.20 1.87 2.22
N CYS A 62 3.90 2.68 1.42
CA CYS A 62 5.34 2.87 1.52
C CYS A 62 5.75 3.37 2.92
N THR A 63 5.12 4.46 3.36
CA THR A 63 5.41 5.11 4.64
C THR A 63 5.13 4.16 5.81
N SER A 64 4.02 3.42 5.77
CA SER A 64 3.68 2.45 6.83
C SER A 64 4.68 1.31 6.94
N LEU A 65 5.20 0.79 5.82
CA LEU A 65 6.21 -0.27 5.85
C LEU A 65 7.54 0.23 6.43
N LEU A 66 7.98 1.42 6.01
CA LEU A 66 9.22 2.02 6.51
C LEU A 66 9.13 2.33 8.01
N LYS A 67 8.00 2.86 8.49
CA LYS A 67 7.77 3.09 9.93
C LYS A 67 7.75 1.80 10.76
N LYS A 68 7.44 0.66 10.13
CA LYS A 68 7.53 -0.68 10.74
C LYS A 68 8.96 -1.26 10.70
N GLY A 69 9.95 -0.49 10.25
CA GLY A 69 11.33 -0.93 10.14
C GLY A 69 11.62 -1.89 8.98
N VAL A 70 10.71 -2.00 8.00
CA VAL A 70 11.00 -2.79 6.80
C VAL A 70 12.13 -2.11 6.03
N PRO A 71 13.23 -2.82 5.70
CA PRO A 71 14.34 -2.25 4.95
C PRO A 71 13.90 -1.59 3.65
N LEU A 72 14.51 -0.44 3.34
CA LEU A 72 14.17 0.38 2.18
C LEU A 72 14.20 -0.42 0.87
N GLU A 73 15.18 -1.29 0.69
CA GLU A 73 15.35 -2.11 -0.51
C GLU A 73 14.15 -3.04 -0.72
N LYS A 74 13.61 -3.60 0.37
CA LYS A 74 12.41 -4.46 0.32
C LYS A 74 11.16 -3.64 -0.02
N VAL A 75 11.04 -2.44 0.53
CA VAL A 75 9.93 -1.53 0.21
C VAL A 75 10.02 -1.07 -1.25
N MET A 76 11.22 -0.80 -1.76
CA MET A 76 11.46 -0.49 -3.18
C MET A 76 11.10 -1.64 -4.10
N LEU A 77 11.51 -2.87 -3.75
CA LEU A 77 11.14 -4.08 -4.47
C LEU A 77 9.62 -4.27 -4.52
N GLN A 78 8.93 -4.11 -3.38
CA GLN A 78 7.47 -4.21 -3.30
C GLN A 78 6.77 -3.08 -4.10
N GLY A 79 7.32 -1.87 -4.07
CA GLY A 79 6.83 -0.72 -4.82
C GLY A 79 7.11 -0.78 -6.32
N ARG A 80 7.97 -1.73 -6.76
CA ARG A 80 8.52 -1.83 -8.12
C ARG A 80 9.25 -0.55 -8.54
N TRP A 81 10.05 0.00 -7.62
CA TRP A 81 10.91 1.15 -7.89
C TRP A 81 12.35 0.69 -8.08
N ASP A 82 12.90 0.98 -9.25
CA ASP A 82 14.29 0.73 -9.63
C ASP A 82 15.19 1.97 -9.47
N SER A 83 14.58 3.10 -9.13
CA SER A 83 15.16 4.43 -9.19
C SER A 83 14.75 5.27 -7.99
N ASN A 84 15.27 6.49 -7.89
CA ASN A 84 14.94 7.46 -6.83
C ASN A 84 13.47 7.94 -6.82
N SER A 85 12.59 7.39 -7.67
CA SER A 85 11.16 7.69 -7.68
C SER A 85 10.47 7.42 -6.34
N TRP A 86 10.97 6.46 -5.55
CA TRP A 86 10.49 6.16 -4.19
C TRP A 86 10.59 7.35 -3.24
N LYS A 87 11.55 8.27 -3.44
CA LYS A 87 11.73 9.46 -2.59
C LYS A 87 10.47 10.34 -2.56
N ARG A 88 9.72 10.39 -3.67
CA ARG A 88 8.43 11.12 -3.74
C ARG A 88 7.33 10.45 -2.93
N TYR A 89 7.47 9.18 -2.60
CA TYR A 89 6.49 8.36 -1.88
C TYR A 89 6.74 8.25 -0.38
N VAL A 90 7.87 8.77 0.12
CA VAL A 90 8.19 8.76 1.55
C VAL A 90 7.68 10.04 2.21
N ARG A 91 7.01 9.86 3.34
CA ARG A 91 6.57 10.90 4.27
C ARG A 91 7.16 10.60 5.65
N ASP A 92 7.12 11.55 6.57
CA ASP A 92 7.66 11.39 7.93
C ASP A 92 9.18 11.06 7.95
N HIS A 93 9.95 11.79 7.13
CA HIS A 93 11.39 11.54 6.93
C HIS A 93 12.18 11.47 8.24
N ALA A 94 11.89 12.32 9.22
CA ALA A 94 12.60 12.33 10.49
C ALA A 94 12.44 11.00 11.25
N GLU A 95 11.21 10.47 11.33
CA GLU A 95 10.91 9.22 12.02
C GLU A 95 11.54 8.02 11.29
N ILE A 96 11.50 8.04 9.95
CA ILE A 96 12.08 6.97 9.13
C ILE A 96 13.61 6.97 9.20
N LEU A 97 14.23 8.15 9.26
CA LEU A 97 15.69 8.28 9.27
C LEU A 97 16.31 8.17 10.67
N ALA A 98 15.56 8.46 11.73
CA ALA A 98 16.08 8.45 13.11
C ALA A 98 16.85 7.15 13.49
N PRO A 99 16.38 5.93 13.15
CA PRO A 99 17.14 4.71 13.47
C PRO A 99 18.51 4.64 12.79
N TYR A 100 18.67 5.26 11.62
CA TYR A 100 19.91 5.27 10.87
C TYR A 100 20.90 6.33 11.38
N LEU A 101 20.39 7.41 11.97
CA LEU A 101 21.22 8.48 12.53
C LEU A 101 21.82 8.09 13.89
N VAL A 102 21.08 7.34 14.70
CA VAL A 102 21.55 6.87 16.02
C VAL A 102 22.53 5.68 15.89
N GLY A 103 22.40 4.87 14.84
CA GLY A 103 23.29 3.73 14.58
C GLY A 103 24.69 4.12 14.06
N SER A 104 24.86 5.31 13.49
CA SER A 104 26.15 5.79 12.97
C SER A 104 27.10 6.34 14.04
N GLU A 105 26.62 6.58 15.27
CA GLU A 105 27.44 7.16 16.34
C GLU A 105 28.27 6.13 17.12
N ASN A 106 27.91 4.84 17.04
CA ASN A 106 28.59 3.76 17.80
C ASN A 106 29.71 3.04 17.02
N GLY A 107 30.04 3.48 15.80
CA GLY A 107 31.01 2.82 14.91
C GLY A 107 32.37 3.53 14.79
N ALA A 108 32.58 4.64 15.50
CA ALA A 108 33.75 5.50 15.32
C ALA A 108 34.82 5.39 16.43
N GLU A 109 34.64 4.54 17.45
CA GLU A 109 35.52 4.52 18.64
C GLU A 109 36.41 3.27 18.79
N ASP A 110 36.50 2.39 17.78
CA ASP A 110 37.30 1.14 17.89
C ASP A 110 38.32 0.95 16.75
N ARG A 111 38.99 2.05 16.36
CA ARG A 111 40.21 1.99 15.54
C ARG A 111 41.20 3.08 15.98
N ALA A 112 41.87 2.83 17.10
CA ALA A 112 43.12 3.46 17.48
C ALA A 112 44.18 2.36 17.70
#